data_AF-A0A972SRE5-F1
#
_entry.id   AF-A0A972SRE5-F1
#
_cell.length_a   1.000
_cell.length_b   1.000
_cell.length_c   1.000
_cell.angle_alpha   90.00
_cell.angle_beta   90.00
_cell.angle_gamma   90.00
#
_symmetry.space_group_name_H-M   'P 1'
#
loop_
_entity.id
_entity.type
_entity.pdbx_description
1 polymer ?
#
loop_
_entity_poly.entity_id
_entity_poly.type
_entity_poly.pdbx_seq_one_letter_code
_entity_poly.pdbx_strand_id
1 'polypeptide(L)'
;MRENFDRAFLLVIGAEGKPTNDPDDPGGFTIWGLAKHYHPEIDANTPIDYAKQVYRKEYWDAIGADDLPSPLDIAAFDFAVTSAPGDAIALLKVTRHWEEFMVRRIKHYSEVVRKNPKMAKYFRGWVNRVINLWLKIQRD
;
A
#
# COMPACT_ATOMS: atom_id res chain seq x y z
N MET A 1 -11.42 12.38 6.08
CA MET A 1 -11.42 12.75 7.52
C MET A 1 -10.51 11.79 8.28
N ARG A 2 -9.83 12.29 9.33
CA ARG A 2 -8.79 11.60 10.10
C ARG A 2 -9.10 10.14 10.48
N GLU A 3 -10.38 9.81 10.70
CA GLU A 3 -10.87 8.47 11.03
C GLU A 3 -10.60 7.41 9.94
N ASN A 4 -10.56 7.79 8.66
CA ASN A 4 -10.35 6.83 7.58
C ASN A 4 -8.89 6.38 7.48
N PHE A 5 -7.92 7.21 7.88
CA PHE A 5 -6.50 6.82 7.83
C PHE A 5 -6.20 5.69 8.81
N ASP A 6 -6.66 5.77 10.06
CA ASP A 6 -6.40 4.73 11.05
C ASP A 6 -7.00 3.39 10.62
N ARG A 7 -8.22 3.41 10.06
CA ARG A 7 -8.84 2.24 9.44
C ARG A 7 -8.03 1.72 8.26
N ALA A 8 -7.64 2.59 7.33
CA ALA A 8 -6.85 2.23 6.15
C ALA A 8 -5.51 1.61 6.54
N PHE A 9 -4.81 2.22 7.49
CA PHE A 9 -3.54 1.75 8.02
C PHE A 9 -3.67 0.32 8.56
N LEU A 10 -4.68 0.05 9.39
CA LEU A 10 -4.93 -1.29 9.92
C LEU A 10 -5.28 -2.31 8.83
N LEU A 11 -6.05 -1.93 7.81
CA LEU A 11 -6.43 -2.80 6.70
C LEU A 11 -5.25 -3.17 5.79
N VAL A 12 -4.34 -2.22 5.57
CA VAL A 12 -3.25 -2.28 4.59
C VAL A 12 -1.99 -2.89 5.20
N ILE A 13 -1.64 -2.50 6.43
CA ILE A 13 -0.41 -2.93 7.12
C ILE A 13 -0.66 -4.13 8.04
N GLY A 14 -1.88 -4.27 8.56
CA GLY A 14 -2.23 -5.28 9.54
C GLY A 14 -1.68 -4.96 10.94
N ALA A 15 -2.21 -5.63 11.96
CA ALA A 15 -1.80 -5.44 13.35
C ALA A 15 -0.45 -6.11 13.70
N GLU A 16 0.09 -6.96 12.82
CA GLU A 16 1.25 -7.83 13.09
C GLU A 16 2.45 -7.51 12.19
N GLY A 17 2.92 -6.26 12.19
CA GLY A 17 4.20 -5.92 11.57
C GLY A 17 5.37 -6.47 12.37
N LYS A 18 5.65 -7.77 12.23
CA LYS A 18 6.78 -8.42 12.90
C LYS A 18 8.10 -7.98 12.26
N PRO A 19 9.16 -7.75 13.05
CA PRO A 19 10.47 -7.48 12.50
C PRO A 19 10.96 -8.69 11.68
N THR A 20 11.48 -8.43 10.49
CA THR A 20 12.10 -9.41 9.61
C THR A 20 13.48 -8.93 9.20
N ASN A 21 14.43 -9.85 9.11
CA ASN A 21 15.78 -9.55 8.64
C ASN A 21 16.18 -10.66 7.67
N ASP A 22 15.99 -10.41 6.38
CA ASP A 22 16.39 -11.34 5.32
C ASP A 22 17.78 -10.92 4.80
N PRO A 23 18.82 -11.76 4.95
CA PRO A 23 20.18 -11.45 4.49
C PRO A 23 20.30 -11.19 2.98
N ASP A 24 19.37 -11.72 2.19
CA ASP A 24 19.34 -11.57 0.72
C ASP A 24 18.45 -10.39 0.27
N ASP A 25 17.75 -9.72 1.20
CA ASP A 25 16.92 -8.55 0.89
C ASP A 25 17.78 -7.27 0.87
N PRO A 26 17.89 -6.58 -0.29
CA PRO A 26 18.61 -5.31 -0.37
C PRO A 26 18.04 -4.22 0.55
N GLY A 27 16.80 -4.36 1.02
CA GLY A 27 16.17 -3.47 2.00
C GLY A 27 16.68 -3.65 3.44
N GLY A 28 17.30 -4.79 3.75
CA GLY A 28 17.80 -5.15 5.07
C GLY A 28 16.71 -5.33 6.11
N PHE A 29 17.01 -4.97 7.37
CA PHE A 29 16.06 -5.04 8.48
C PHE A 29 14.76 -4.30 8.14
N THR A 30 13.62 -4.99 8.30
CA THR A 30 12.28 -4.46 8.04
C THR A 30 11.40 -4.61 9.27
N ILE A 31 10.64 -3.57 9.62
CA ILE A 31 9.63 -3.61 10.69
C ILE A 31 8.42 -2.78 10.26
N TRP A 32 7.20 -3.23 10.55
CA TRP A 32 5.95 -2.58 10.10
C TRP A 32 5.86 -2.37 8.57
N GLY A 33 6.60 -3.16 7.78
CA GLY A 33 6.71 -2.99 6.33
C GLY A 33 7.63 -1.84 5.89
N LEU A 34 8.32 -1.17 6.82
CA LEU A 34 9.35 -0.18 6.53
C LEU A 34 10.72 -0.86 6.50
N ALA A 35 11.46 -0.70 5.40
CA ALA A 35 12.81 -1.24 5.27
C ALA A 35 13.87 -0.21 5.68
N LYS A 36 14.86 -0.64 6.47
CA LYS A 36 15.91 0.22 7.05
C LYS A 36 16.75 0.91 5.98
N HIS A 37 16.87 0.34 4.79
CA HIS A 37 17.52 1.00 3.67
C HIS A 37 16.89 2.36 3.32
N TYR A 38 15.56 2.49 3.39
CA TYR A 38 14.84 3.73 3.12
C TYR A 38 14.60 4.58 4.37
N HIS A 39 14.61 3.94 5.54
CA HIS A 39 14.40 4.57 6.85
C HIS A 39 15.56 4.20 7.80
N PRO A 40 16.76 4.81 7.65
CA PRO A 40 17.97 4.39 8.39
C PRO A 40 17.83 4.43 9.91
N GLU A 41 16.90 5.24 10.41
CA GLU A 41 16.58 5.44 11.82
C GLU A 41 15.82 4.27 12.47
N ILE A 42 15.23 3.36 11.69
CA ILE A 42 14.42 2.27 12.26
C ILE A 42 15.30 1.12 12.80
N ASP A 43 14.75 0.44 13.80
CA ASP A 43 15.33 -0.70 14.50
C ASP A 43 14.25 -1.63 15.08
N ALA A 44 14.68 -2.65 15.82
CA ALA A 44 13.78 -3.65 16.44
C ALA A 44 12.80 -3.07 17.48
N ASN A 45 13.06 -1.86 17.99
CA ASN A 45 12.23 -1.20 19.00
C ASN A 45 11.35 -0.09 18.41
N THR A 46 11.37 0.08 17.08
CA THR A 46 10.59 1.13 16.41
C THR A 46 9.10 0.95 16.70
N PRO A 47 8.43 1.96 17.29
CA PRO A 47 7.03 1.84 17.67
C PRO A 47 6.10 1.89 16.44
N ILE A 48 4.95 1.25 16.52
CA ILE A 48 3.94 1.27 15.46
C ILE A 48 3.46 2.71 15.14
N ASP A 49 3.48 3.61 16.12
CA ASP A 49 3.12 5.03 15.93
C ASP A 49 4.12 5.76 15.03
N TYR A 50 5.40 5.39 15.07
CA TYR A 50 6.38 5.89 14.12
C TYR A 50 6.02 5.44 12.70
N ALA A 51 5.74 4.15 12.53
CA ALA A 51 5.32 3.62 11.25
C ALA A 51 4.06 4.32 10.74
N LYS A 52 3.04 4.51 11.60
CA LYS A 52 1.84 5.29 11.25
C LYS A 52 2.17 6.68 10.72
N GLN A 53 3.09 7.41 11.33
CA GLN A 53 3.49 8.74 10.87
C GLN A 53 4.17 8.71 9.50
N VAL A 54 5.05 7.73 9.27
CA VAL A 54 5.69 7.50 7.96
C VAL A 54 4.63 7.20 6.91
N TYR A 55 3.74 6.23 7.16
CA TYR A 55 2.68 5.86 6.22
C TYR A 55 1.72 7.01 5.92
N ARG A 56 1.40 7.80 6.95
CA ARG A 56 0.56 8.99 6.80
C ARG A 56 1.22 9.98 5.84
N LYS A 57 2.46 10.36 6.11
CA LYS A 57 3.17 11.40 5.36
C LYS A 57 3.52 10.95 3.94
N GLU A 58 4.08 9.76 3.80
CA GLU A 58 4.71 9.32 2.54
C GLU A 58 3.73 8.69 1.55
N TYR A 59 2.57 8.22 2.02
CA TYR A 59 1.61 7.50 1.18
C TYR A 59 0.21 8.10 1.23
N TRP A 60 -0.35 8.37 2.42
CA TRP A 60 -1.71 8.91 2.54
C TRP A 60 -1.80 10.38 2.10
N ASP A 61 -0.99 11.23 2.70
CA ASP A 61 -0.96 12.66 2.39
C ASP A 61 -0.40 12.91 0.99
N ALA A 62 0.58 12.10 0.56
CA ALA A 62 1.20 12.19 -0.77
C ALA A 62 0.20 12.05 -1.93
N ILE A 63 -0.89 11.29 -1.74
CA ILE A 63 -1.95 11.12 -2.74
C ILE A 63 -3.18 12.01 -2.51
N GLY A 64 -3.16 12.85 -1.47
CA GLY A 64 -4.31 13.67 -1.06
C GLY A 64 -5.49 12.83 -0.58
N ALA A 65 -5.24 11.73 0.13
CA ALA A 65 -6.28 10.75 0.46
C ALA A 65 -7.41 11.31 1.35
N ASP A 66 -7.15 12.35 2.15
CA ASP A 66 -8.20 12.98 2.97
C ASP A 66 -9.34 13.62 2.15
N ASP A 67 -9.07 13.98 0.90
CA ASP A 67 -10.04 14.58 -0.03
C ASP A 67 -10.75 13.55 -0.92
N LEU A 68 -10.40 12.27 -0.79
CA LEU A 68 -11.01 11.20 -1.56
C LEU A 68 -12.26 10.65 -0.84
N PRO A 69 -13.33 10.29 -1.58
CA PRO A 69 -14.48 9.63 -0.98
C PRO A 69 -14.09 8.24 -0.49
N SER A 70 -14.69 7.79 0.61
CA SER A 70 -14.55 6.39 1.03
C SER A 70 -15.44 5.48 0.17
N PRO A 71 -14.99 4.27 -0.23
CA PRO A 71 -13.74 3.60 0.12
C PRO A 71 -12.57 3.82 -0.88
N LEU A 72 -12.64 4.82 -1.77
CA LEU A 72 -11.54 5.10 -2.71
C LEU A 72 -10.26 5.53 -1.99
N ASP A 73 -10.38 6.30 -0.91
CA ASP A 73 -9.26 6.70 -0.04
C ASP A 73 -8.41 5.50 0.43
N ILE A 74 -9.07 4.46 0.92
CA ILE A 74 -8.44 3.21 1.37
C ILE A 74 -7.82 2.46 0.18
N ALA A 75 -8.55 2.32 -0.93
CA ALA A 75 -8.07 1.62 -2.11
C ALA A 75 -6.83 2.29 -2.74
N ALA A 76 -6.84 3.62 -2.80
CA ALA A 76 -5.75 4.40 -3.35
C ALA A 76 -4.52 4.39 -2.42
N PHE A 77 -4.73 4.45 -1.10
CA PHE A 77 -3.66 4.30 -0.12
C PHE A 77 -2.98 2.92 -0.20
N ASP A 78 -3.77 1.84 -0.27
CA ASP A 78 -3.22 0.47 -0.42
C ASP A 78 -2.40 0.33 -1.71
N PHE A 79 -2.86 0.95 -2.79
CA PHE A 79 -2.14 0.95 -4.05
C PHE A 79 -0.85 1.78 -3.98
N ALA A 80 -0.88 2.94 -3.33
CA ALA A 80 0.30 3.77 -3.10
C ALA A 80 1.38 3.02 -2.32
N VAL A 81 1.00 2.26 -1.29
CA VAL A 81 1.94 1.43 -0.50
C VAL A 81 2.56 0.31 -1.35
N THR A 82 1.79 -0.29 -2.27
CA THR A 82 2.25 -1.45 -3.04
C THR A 82 2.91 -1.11 -4.38
N SER A 83 2.69 0.08 -4.92
CA SER A 83 3.15 0.48 -6.25
C SER A 83 3.64 1.93 -6.32
N ALA A 84 3.87 2.56 -5.16
CA ALA A 84 4.27 3.96 -4.98
C ALA A 84 3.14 4.99 -5.19
N PRO A 85 3.21 6.14 -4.49
CA PRO A 85 2.21 7.22 -4.61
C PRO A 85 2.01 7.74 -6.03
N GLY A 86 3.07 7.79 -6.84
CA GLY A 86 3.01 8.29 -8.22
C GLY A 86 2.06 7.47 -9.09
N ASP A 87 2.07 6.15 -8.97
CA ASP A 87 1.19 5.26 -9.73
C ASP A 87 -0.27 5.37 -9.25
N ALA A 88 -0.49 5.52 -7.94
CA ALA A 88 -1.82 5.78 -7.40
C ALA A 88 -2.40 7.11 -7.90
N ILE A 89 -1.61 8.19 -7.89
CA ILE A 89 -2.01 9.50 -8.43
C ILE A 89 -2.33 9.39 -9.92
N ALA A 90 -1.52 8.65 -10.69
CA ALA A 90 -1.77 8.45 -12.11
C ALA A 90 -3.12 7.76 -12.37
N LEU A 91 -3.49 6.77 -11.56
CA LEU A 91 -4.77 6.07 -11.66
C LEU A 91 -5.95 6.94 -11.20
N LEU A 92 -5.77 7.73 -10.14
CA LEU A 92 -6.77 8.68 -9.62
C LEU A 92 -7.12 9.79 -10.63
N LYS A 93 -6.20 10.13 -11.54
CA LYS A 93 -6.49 11.06 -12.65
C LYS A 93 -7.42 10.46 -13.70
N VAL A 94 -7.50 9.13 -13.78
CA VAL A 94 -8.30 8.42 -14.77
C VAL A 94 -9.68 8.05 -14.23
N THR A 95 -9.78 7.70 -12.95
CA THR A 95 -11.07 7.37 -12.33
C THR A 95 -11.13 7.80 -10.87
N ARG A 96 -12.34 8.15 -10.43
CA ARG A 96 -12.71 8.39 -9.03
C ARG A 96 -13.76 7.37 -8.52
N HIS A 97 -14.08 6.36 -9.31
CA HIS A 97 -14.91 5.23 -8.88
C HIS A 97 -14.01 4.13 -8.32
N TRP A 98 -14.26 3.72 -7.07
CA TRP A 98 -13.35 2.82 -6.36
C TRP A 98 -13.33 1.41 -6.98
N GLU A 99 -14.45 0.91 -7.49
CA GLU A 99 -14.53 -0.38 -8.18
C GLU A 99 -13.66 -0.38 -9.44
N GLU A 100 -13.80 0.69 -10.24
CA GLU A 100 -13.02 0.86 -11.45
C GLU A 100 -11.53 1.03 -11.14
N PHE A 101 -11.20 1.77 -10.08
CA PHE A 101 -9.83 1.94 -9.59
C PHE A 101 -9.20 0.57 -9.28
N MET A 102 -9.93 -0.30 -8.58
CA MET A 102 -9.46 -1.65 -8.22
C MET A 102 -9.24 -2.54 -9.45
N VAL A 103 -10.13 -2.49 -10.45
CA VAL A 103 -9.94 -3.22 -11.71
C VAL A 103 -8.74 -2.67 -12.50
N ARG A 104 -8.60 -1.34 -12.59
CA ARG A 104 -7.48 -0.69 -13.27
C ARG A 104 -6.13 -0.99 -12.61
N ARG A 105 -6.11 -1.18 -11.29
CA ARG A 105 -4.94 -1.64 -10.56
C ARG A 105 -4.49 -3.05 -10.98
N ILE A 106 -5.42 -3.97 -11.21
CA ILE A 106 -5.09 -5.31 -11.75
C ILE A 106 -4.47 -5.17 -13.14
N LYS A 107 -5.03 -4.30 -14.01
CA LYS A 107 -4.45 -3.99 -15.33
C LYS A 107 -3.03 -3.43 -15.20
N HIS A 108 -2.79 -2.52 -14.26
CA HIS A 108 -1.45 -1.99 -13.98
C HIS A 108 -0.46 -3.13 -13.66
N TYR A 109 -0.83 -4.07 -12.80
CA TYR A 109 0.02 -5.22 -12.51
C TYR A 109 0.30 -6.08 -13.74
N SER A 110 -0.69 -6.29 -14.61
CA SER A 110 -0.48 -7.00 -15.88
C SER A 110 0.51 -6.26 -16.79
N GLU A 111 0.47 -4.93 -16.81
CA GLU A 111 1.43 -4.11 -17.57
C GLU A 111 2.83 -4.15 -16.98
N VAL A 112 2.97 -4.17 -15.65
CA VAL A 112 4.26 -4.36 -14.97
C VAL A 112 4.87 -5.71 -15.36
N VAL A 113 4.09 -6.78 -15.28
CA VAL A 113 4.56 -8.13 -15.68
C VAL A 113 4.90 -8.18 -17.17
N ARG A 114 4.09 -7.54 -18.02
CA ARG A 114 4.38 -7.45 -19.46
C ARG A 114 5.73 -6.76 -19.74
N LYS A 115 6.05 -5.69 -19.00
CA LYS A 115 7.33 -4.96 -19.12
C LYS A 115 8.50 -5.72 -18.50
N ASN A 116 8.27 -6.44 -17.41
CA ASN A 116 9.28 -7.24 -16.73
C ASN A 116 8.73 -8.64 -16.35
N PRO A 117 8.87 -9.64 -17.23
CA PRO A 117 8.31 -10.98 -17.02
C PRO A 117 8.79 -11.68 -15.73
N LYS A 118 9.96 -11.30 -15.18
CA LYS A 118 10.46 -11.85 -13.90
C LYS A 118 9.53 -11.54 -12.73
N MET A 119 8.71 -10.49 -12.85
CA MET A 119 7.73 -10.10 -11.83
C MET A 119 6.48 -10.99 -11.79
N ALA A 120 6.29 -11.87 -12.78
CA ALA A 120 5.13 -12.77 -12.84
C ALA A 120 4.96 -13.61 -11.57
N LYS A 121 6.07 -13.95 -10.88
CA LYS A 121 6.04 -14.70 -9.62
C LYS A 121 5.28 -14.00 -8.47
N TYR A 122 5.15 -12.67 -8.52
CA TYR A 122 4.42 -11.88 -7.51
C TYR A 122 2.97 -11.58 -7.91
N PHE A 123 2.63 -11.75 -9.19
CA PHE A 123 1.35 -11.30 -9.76
C PHE A 123 0.12 -11.86 -9.03
N ARG A 124 0.14 -13.17 -8.73
CA ARG A 124 -0.94 -13.82 -7.99
C ARG A 124 -1.15 -13.17 -6.61
N GLY A 125 -0.06 -12.84 -5.91
CA GLY A 125 -0.11 -12.17 -4.61
C GLY A 125 -0.72 -10.78 -4.70
N TRP A 126 -0.32 -10.01 -5.72
CA TRP A 126 -0.89 -8.67 -5.97
C TRP A 126 -2.39 -8.71 -6.27
N VAL A 127 -2.83 -9.61 -7.15
CA VAL A 127 -4.26 -9.78 -7.46
C VAL A 127 -5.05 -10.24 -6.24
N ASN A 128 -4.52 -11.20 -5.47
CA ASN A 128 -5.15 -11.65 -4.23
C ASN A 128 -5.28 -10.50 -3.22
N ARG A 129 -4.29 -9.59 -3.14
CA ARG A 129 -4.39 -8.40 -2.28
C ARG A 129 -5.55 -7.50 -2.68
N VAL A 130 -5.72 -7.23 -3.98
CA VAL A 130 -6.85 -6.45 -4.51
C VAL A 130 -8.19 -7.11 -4.15
N ILE A 131 -8.31 -8.42 -4.36
CA ILE A 131 -9.54 -9.17 -4.06
C ILE A 131 -9.83 -9.14 -2.55
N ASN A 132 -8.83 -9.38 -1.71
CA ASN A 132 -9.00 -9.35 -0.26
C ASN A 132 -9.41 -7.96 0.25
N LEU A 133 -8.83 -6.90 -0.32
CA LEU A 133 -9.23 -5.54 0.04
C LEU A 133 -10.66 -5.24 -0.41
N TRP A 134 -11.04 -5.64 -1.63
CA TRP A 134 -12.41 -5.52 -2.13
C TRP A 134 -13.42 -6.14 -1.17
N LEU A 135 -13.16 -7.38 -0.71
CA LEU A 135 -14.05 -8.07 0.21
C LEU A 135 -14.15 -7.40 1.59
N LYS A 136 -13.10 -6.71 2.04
CA LYS A 136 -13.09 -5.99 3.31
C LYS A 136 -13.88 -4.68 3.22
N ILE A 137 -13.69 -3.91 2.15
CA ILE A 137 -14.34 -2.60 1.99
C ILE A 137 -15.84 -2.68 1.65
N GLN A 138 -16.33 -3.83 1.16
CA GLN A 138 -17.77 -4.07 0.90
C GLN A 138 -18.60 -4.43 2.13
N ARG A 139 -17.97 -4.83 3.23
CA ARG A 139 -18.66 -5.31 4.44
C ARG A 139 -19.00 -4.21 5.45
N ASP A 140 -18.66 -2.97 5.11
CA ASP A 140 -18.91 -1.76 5.89
C ASP A 140 -19.88 -0.86 5.12
#